data_AF-A0A970QZ49-F1
#
_entry.id   AF-A0A970QZ49-F1
#
_cell.length_a   1.000
_cell.length_b   1.000
_cell.length_c   1.000
_cell.angle_alpha   90.00
_cell.angle_beta   90.00
_cell.angle_gamma   90.00
#
_symmetry.space_group_name_H-M   'P 1'
#
loop_
_entity.id
_entity.type
_entity.pdbx_description
1 polymer ?
#
loop_
_entity_poly.entity_id
_entity_poly.type
_entity_poly.pdbx_seq_one_letter_code
_entity_poly.pdbx_strand_id
1 'polypeptide(L)'
;MNQELTQRRNTLAETVKHFTDLPYCDEEIADAARKWLDNMDDKAAGQKLFNLCKANGERDFTGTPFEQAWLDNGKKCPCECCAGAREVAANSDLF
;
A
#
# COMPACT_ATOMS: atom_id res chain seq x y z
N MET A 1 11.88 12.71 -16.20
CA MET A 1 11.41 11.38 -15.78
C MET A 1 11.36 10.49 -17.03
N ASN A 2 11.98 9.31 -17.00
CA ASN A 2 11.94 8.35 -18.13
C ASN A 2 10.49 7.91 -18.37
N GLN A 3 10.06 7.68 -19.62
CA GLN A 3 8.67 7.32 -19.94
C GLN A 3 8.21 6.06 -19.20
N GLU A 4 9.11 5.09 -19.02
CA GLU A 4 8.87 3.86 -18.26
C GLU A 4 8.60 4.12 -16.76
N LEU A 5 9.34 5.05 -16.15
CA LEU A 5 9.13 5.43 -14.75
C LEU A 5 7.78 6.13 -14.58
N THR A 6 7.42 7.00 -15.51
CA THR A 6 6.11 7.66 -15.51
C THR A 6 4.98 6.62 -15.63
N GLN A 7 5.12 5.65 -16.53
CA GLN A 7 4.10 4.61 -16.70
C GLN A 7 3.94 3.74 -15.46
N ARG A 8 5.05 3.27 -14.88
CA ARG A 8 5.03 2.48 -13.63
C ARG A 8 4.40 3.25 -12.48
N ARG A 9 4.71 4.55 -12.35
CA ARG A 9 4.13 5.42 -11.31
C ARG A 9 2.62 5.62 -11.51
N ASN A 10 2.16 5.77 -12.75
CA ASN A 10 0.73 5.87 -13.05
C ASN A 10 -0.02 4.57 -12.73
N THR A 11 0.52 3.40 -13.09
CA THR A 11 -0.08 2.11 -12.72
C THR A 11 -0.15 1.96 -11.19
N LEU A 12 0.92 2.35 -10.48
CA LEU A 12 0.90 2.33 -9.02
C LEU A 12 -0.13 3.31 -8.43
N ALA A 13 -0.31 4.48 -9.04
CA ALA A 13 -1.34 5.43 -8.62
C ALA A 13 -2.76 4.87 -8.77
N GLU A 14 -3.02 4.06 -9.80
CA GLU A 14 -4.30 3.35 -9.94
C GLU A 14 -4.51 2.32 -8.82
N THR A 15 -3.48 1.53 -8.48
CA THR A 15 -3.51 0.61 -7.33
C THR A 15 -3.76 1.38 -6.02
N VAL A 16 -3.05 2.49 -5.80
CA VAL A 16 -3.17 3.32 -4.59
C VAL A 16 -4.56 3.90 -4.46
N LYS A 17 -5.11 4.44 -5.55
CA LYS A 17 -6.49 4.94 -5.58
C LYS A 17 -7.48 3.83 -5.26
N HIS A 18 -7.34 2.66 -5.89
CA HIS A 18 -8.25 1.54 -5.70
C HIS A 18 -8.34 1.10 -4.23
N PHE A 19 -7.20 0.84 -3.56
CA PHE A 19 -7.27 0.40 -2.17
C PHE A 19 -7.73 1.50 -1.21
N THR A 20 -7.47 2.77 -1.54
CA THR A 20 -7.85 3.92 -0.71
C THR A 20 -9.36 4.18 -0.71
N ASP A 21 -10.06 3.75 -1.76
CA ASP A 21 -11.52 3.82 -1.87
C ASP A 21 -12.23 2.66 -1.14
N LEU A 22 -11.49 1.66 -0.65
CA LEU A 22 -12.06 0.56 0.14
C LEU A 22 -12.49 1.07 1.53
N PRO A 23 -13.72 0.77 1.99
CA PRO A 23 -14.25 1.29 3.26
C PRO A 23 -13.54 0.76 4.51
N TYR A 24 -12.73 -0.29 4.36
CA TYR A 24 -11.94 -0.92 5.42
C TYR A 24 -10.45 -0.64 5.29
N CYS A 25 -10.02 0.26 4.38
CA CYS A 25 -8.65 0.72 4.36
C CYS A 25 -8.33 1.44 5.67
N ASP A 26 -7.14 1.18 6.21
CA ASP A 26 -6.64 1.92 7.36
C ASP A 26 -6.63 3.43 7.06
N GLU A 27 -7.16 4.23 7.97
CA GLU A 27 -7.34 5.67 7.78
C GLU A 27 -6.00 6.40 7.59
N GLU A 28 -4.95 5.97 8.30
CA GLU A 28 -3.63 6.58 8.21
C GLU A 28 -2.98 6.26 6.86
N ILE A 29 -3.13 5.02 6.38
CA ILE A 29 -2.70 4.61 5.03
C ILE A 29 -3.49 5.40 3.98
N ALA A 30 -4.80 5.54 4.14
CA ALA A 30 -5.66 6.26 3.19
C ALA A 30 -5.31 7.76 3.11
N ASP A 31 -5.06 8.43 4.24
CA ASP A 31 -4.61 9.83 4.25
C ASP A 31 -3.24 9.98 3.57
N ALA A 32 -2.27 9.14 3.91
CA ALA A 32 -0.96 9.16 3.25
C ALA A 32 -1.06 8.89 1.75
N ALA A 33 -1.92 7.97 1.34
CA ALA A 33 -2.20 7.66 -0.05
C ALA A 33 -2.80 8.84 -0.81
N ARG A 34 -3.81 9.52 -0.25
CA ARG A 34 -4.41 10.72 -0.86
C ARG A 34 -3.39 11.83 -1.03
N LYS A 35 -2.58 12.11 0.00
CA LYS A 35 -1.50 13.11 -0.06
C LYS A 35 -0.49 12.81 -1.16
N TRP A 36 -0.09 11.55 -1.32
CA TRP A 36 0.81 11.16 -2.40
C TRP A 36 0.13 11.23 -3.77
N LEU A 37 -1.16 10.88 -3.90
CA LEU A 37 -1.91 11.03 -5.15
C LEU A 37 -2.08 12.50 -5.57
N ASP A 38 -2.24 13.43 -4.62
CA ASP A 38 -2.31 14.87 -4.88
C ASP A 38 -0.99 15.45 -5.42
N ASN A 39 0.15 14.93 -4.97
CA ASN A 39 1.46 15.30 -5.48
C ASN A 39 2.43 14.11 -5.42
N MET A 40 2.46 13.31 -6.48
CA MET A 40 3.27 12.09 -6.52
C MET A 40 4.77 12.37 -6.44
N ASP A 41 5.23 13.57 -6.81
CA ASP A 41 6.65 13.97 -6.71
C ASP A 41 7.07 14.41 -5.30
N ASP A 42 6.14 14.50 -4.35
CA ASP A 42 6.44 14.76 -2.96
C ASP A 42 7.08 13.52 -2.30
N LYS A 43 8.40 13.57 -2.15
CA LYS A 43 9.19 12.51 -1.49
C LYS A 43 8.79 12.27 -0.04
N ALA A 44 8.36 13.30 0.69
CA ALA A 44 7.95 13.13 2.08
C ALA A 44 6.62 12.40 2.17
N ALA A 45 5.66 12.75 1.30
CA ALA A 45 4.40 12.03 1.18
C ALA A 45 4.61 10.58 0.71
N GLY A 46 5.45 10.38 -0.31
CA GLY A 46 5.78 9.06 -0.84
C GLY A 46 6.45 8.16 0.19
N GLN A 47 7.47 8.66 0.90
CA GLN A 47 8.14 7.91 1.96
C GLN A 47 7.21 7.58 3.12
N LYS A 48 6.29 8.49 3.49
CA LYS A 48 5.27 8.22 4.52
C LYS A 48 4.36 7.07 4.10
N LEU A 49 3.81 7.13 2.89
CA LEU A 49 2.94 6.07 2.35
C LEU A 49 3.68 4.72 2.31
N PHE A 50 4.90 4.69 1.77
CA PHE A 50 5.70 3.48 1.70
C PHE A 50 5.93 2.85 3.08
N ASN A 51 6.32 3.65 4.09
CA ASN A 51 6.58 3.14 5.44
C ASN A 51 5.33 2.53 6.08
N LEU A 52 4.17 3.16 5.89
CA LEU A 52 2.90 2.65 6.43
C LEU A 52 2.47 1.35 5.74
N CYS A 53 2.55 1.32 4.42
CA CYS A 53 2.23 0.11 3.64
C CYS A 53 3.17 -1.05 3.99
N LYS A 54 4.46 -0.78 4.19
CA LYS A 54 5.45 -1.77 4.63
C LYS A 54 5.10 -2.30 6.03
N ALA A 55 4.88 -1.43 7.01
CA ALA A 55 4.54 -1.82 8.37
C ALA A 55 3.23 -2.64 8.43
N ASN A 56 2.24 -2.27 7.62
CA ASN A 56 0.98 -3.02 7.52
C ASN A 56 1.18 -4.43 6.94
N GLY A 57 2.11 -4.59 5.99
CA GLY A 57 2.48 -5.90 5.44
C GLY A 57 3.18 -6.83 6.43
N GLU A 58 3.83 -6.26 7.45
CA GLU A 58 4.55 -6.96 8.52
C GLU A 58 3.67 -7.24 9.76
N ARG A 59 2.38 -6.87 9.71
CA ARG A 59 1.43 -7.04 10.82
C ARG A 59 1.25 -8.50 11.20
N ASP A 60 1.30 -8.76 12.50
CA ASP A 60 1.01 -10.04 13.10
C ASP A 60 -0.50 -10.18 13.36
N PHE A 61 -1.08 -11.29 12.90
CA PHE A 61 -2.49 -11.64 13.09
C PHE A 61 -2.68 -12.76 14.12
N THR A 62 -1.62 -13.15 14.85
CA THR A 62 -1.67 -14.17 15.89
C THR A 62 -2.71 -13.82 16.96
N GLY A 63 -3.56 -14.77 17.33
CA GLY A 63 -4.66 -14.61 18.28
C GLY A 63 -5.88 -13.86 17.74
N THR A 64 -5.90 -13.49 16.46
CA THR A 64 -7.05 -12.84 15.82
C THR A 64 -7.91 -13.86 15.05
N PRO A 65 -9.19 -13.54 14.75
CA PRO A 65 -10.04 -14.37 13.89
C PRO A 65 -9.49 -14.57 12.47
N PHE A 66 -8.48 -13.79 12.06
CA PHE A 66 -7.87 -13.85 10.73
C PHE A 66 -6.58 -14.66 10.69
N GLU A 67 -6.11 -15.18 11.82
CA GLU A 67 -4.82 -15.91 11.94
C GLU A 67 -4.72 -17.06 10.93
N GLN A 68 -5.73 -17.92 10.85
CA GLN A 68 -5.70 -19.10 9.98
C GLN A 68 -5.54 -18.69 8.50
N ALA A 69 -6.34 -17.74 8.02
CA ALA A 69 -6.25 -17.25 6.65
C ALA A 69 -4.92 -16.54 6.37
N TRP A 70 -4.36 -15.84 7.37
CA TRP A 70 -3.04 -15.23 7.28
C TRP A 70 -1.92 -16.27 7.17
N LEU A 71 -1.96 -17.33 7.99
CA LEU A 71 -1.01 -18.45 7.95
C LEU A 71 -1.09 -19.22 6.62
N ASP A 72 -2.30 -19.57 6.18
CA ASP A 72 -2.53 -20.31 4.92
C ASP A 72 -2.04 -19.51 3.70
N ASN A 73 -2.08 -18.18 3.78
CA ASN A 73 -1.57 -17.28 2.75
C ASN A 73 -0.09 -16.88 2.95
N GLY A 74 0.67 -17.67 3.72
CA GLY A 74 2.11 -17.43 3.91
C GLY A 74 2.43 -16.17 4.70
N LYS A 75 1.66 -15.91 5.76
CA LYS A 75 1.72 -14.70 6.60
C LYS A 75 1.40 -13.42 5.84
N LYS A 76 0.40 -13.46 4.97
CA LYS A 76 -0.08 -12.31 4.21
C LYS A 76 -1.58 -12.15 4.42
N CYS A 77 -2.03 -10.99 4.87
CA CYS A 77 -3.46 -10.72 4.95
C CYS A 77 -4.09 -10.81 3.54
N PRO A 78 -5.15 -11.62 3.32
CA PRO A 78 -5.69 -11.86 1.99
C PRO A 78 -6.57 -10.72 1.45
N CYS A 79 -6.85 -9.67 2.23
CA CYS A 79 -7.75 -8.59 1.79
C CYS A 79 -7.12 -7.70 0.71
N GLU A 80 -7.98 -7.11 -0.14
CA GLU A 80 -7.59 -6.25 -1.27
C GLU A 80 -6.77 -5.04 -0.82
N CYS A 81 -7.10 -4.43 0.33
CA CYS A 81 -6.33 -3.30 0.85
C CYS A 81 -4.89 -3.69 1.20
N CYS A 82 -4.71 -4.83 1.89
CA CYS A 82 -3.37 -5.33 2.20
C CYS A 82 -2.62 -5.82 0.95
N ALA A 83 -3.32 -6.26 -0.09
CA ALA A 83 -2.72 -6.57 -1.38
C ALA A 83 -2.14 -5.31 -2.04
N GLY A 84 -2.93 -4.23 -2.14
CA GLY A 84 -2.48 -2.95 -2.67
C GLY A 84 -1.33 -2.33 -1.87
N ALA A 85 -1.37 -2.40 -0.55
CA ALA A 85 -0.26 -1.97 0.31
C ALA A 85 1.04 -2.77 0.05
N ARG A 86 0.94 -4.07 -0.22
CA ARG A 86 2.12 -4.87 -0.59
C ARG A 86 2.67 -4.50 -1.97
N GLU A 87 1.82 -4.13 -2.93
CA GLU A 87 2.26 -3.62 -4.23
C GLU A 87 3.02 -2.30 -4.09
N VAL A 88 2.55 -1.39 -3.22
CA VAL A 88 3.27 -0.17 -2.83
C VAL A 88 4.64 -0.51 -2.26
N ALA A 89 4.72 -1.43 -1.29
CA ALA A 89 5.98 -1.83 -0.69
C ALA A 89 6.95 -2.50 -1.68
N ALA A 90 6.43 -3.20 -2.70
CA ALA A 90 7.22 -3.83 -3.75
C ALA A 90 7.79 -2.85 -4.79
N ASN A 91 7.23 -1.63 -4.88
CA ASN A 91 7.66 -0.57 -5.80
C ASN A 91 8.37 0.57 -5.04
N SER A 92 9.22 0.22 -4.07
CA SER A 92 9.92 1.20 -3.22
C SER A 92 10.77 2.20 -4.01
N ASP A 93 11.18 1.86 -5.24
CA ASP A 93 11.96 2.74 -6.12
C ASP A 93 11.15 3.92 -6.69
N LEU A 94 9.83 3.93 -6.51
CA LEU A 94 8.92 4.95 -7.04
C LEU A 94 8.50 6.00 -5.99
N PHE A 95 9.01 5.90 -4.75
CA PHE A 95 8.68 6.77 -3.61
C PHE A 95 9.86 7.63 -3.15
#